data_AF-A0A2C1KF55-F1
#
_entry.id   AF-A0A2C1KF55-F1
#
_cell.length_a   1.000
_cell.length_b   1.000
_cell.length_c   1.000
_cell.angle_alpha   90.00
_cell.angle_beta   90.00
_cell.angle_gamma   90.00
#
_symmetry.space_group_name_H-M   'P 1'
#
loop_
_entity.id
_entity.type
_entity.pdbx_description
1 polymer ?
#
loop_
_entity_poly.entity_id
_entity_poly.type
_entity_poly.pdbx_seq_one_letter_code
_entity_poly.pdbx_strand_id
1 'polypeptide(L)'
;MKFSKILLGIILSIILLFGILFLILDSFIRVELDELNGTGEIQETYFSPNKKYQADFFIINEGGATEGYQERVSITSLDDNRKEFNDKTIYWLYPSNDKISIVWESNNIIIINGKTIDIKDQNTYYNWKKDNK
;
A
#
# COMPACT_ATOMS: atom_id res chain seq x y z
N MET A 1 34.07 41.59 6.77
CA MET A 1 33.45 40.52 7.59
C MET A 1 31.90 40.39 7.48
N LYS A 2 31.22 41.17 6.62
CA LYS A 2 29.75 41.05 6.38
C LYS A 2 29.41 40.17 5.18
N PHE A 3 30.23 40.19 4.12
CA PHE A 3 30.05 39.37 2.91
C PHE A 3 30.07 37.86 3.19
N SER A 4 30.95 37.38 4.09
CA SER A 4 31.01 35.97 4.47
C SER A 4 29.76 35.49 5.20
N LYS A 5 29.10 36.36 5.97
CA LYS A 5 27.83 36.05 6.66
C LYS A 5 26.66 35.99 5.69
N ILE A 6 26.63 36.89 4.69
CA ILE A 6 25.63 36.89 3.62
C ILE A 6 25.79 35.63 2.75
N LEU A 7 27.03 35.32 2.34
CA LEU A 7 27.33 34.12 1.54
C LEU A 7 26.96 32.83 2.29
N LEU A 8 27.27 32.74 3.59
CA LEU A 8 26.88 31.62 4.43
C LEU A 8 25.35 31.48 4.53
N GLY A 9 24.63 32.61 4.67
CA GLY A 9 23.17 32.63 4.65
C GLY A 9 22.60 32.08 3.34
N ILE A 10 23.14 32.50 2.18
CA ILE A 10 22.73 32.01 0.86
C ILE A 10 22.97 30.50 0.73
N ILE A 11 24.14 30.02 1.14
CA ILE A 11 24.47 28.58 1.09
C ILE A 11 23.49 27.77 1.96
N LEU A 12 23.21 28.23 3.19
CA LEU A 12 22.26 27.57 4.08
C LEU A 12 20.84 27.56 3.50
N SER A 13 20.38 28.66 2.89
CA SER A 13 19.08 28.71 2.21
C SER A 13 19.01 27.74 1.04
N ILE A 14 20.07 27.61 0.25
CA ILE A 14 20.14 26.66 -0.88
C ILE A 14 20.09 25.22 -0.38
N ILE A 15 20.86 24.87 0.66
CA ILE A 15 20.84 23.53 1.27
C ILE A 15 19.45 23.19 1.80
N LEU A 16 18.80 24.16 2.48
CA LEU A 16 17.43 23.98 2.96
C LEU A 16 16.45 23.75 1.80
N LEU A 17 16.58 24.50 0.71
CA LEU A 17 15.73 24.36 -0.48
C LEU A 17 15.88 22.97 -1.11
N PHE A 18 17.13 22.50 -1.28
CA PHE A 18 17.40 21.16 -1.79
C PHE A 18 16.94 20.06 -0.84
N GLY A 19 17.06 20.26 0.48
CA GLY A 19 16.53 19.34 1.49
C GLY A 19 15.01 19.20 1.39
N ILE A 20 14.29 20.32 1.29
CA ILE A 20 12.83 20.32 1.11
C ILE A 20 12.45 19.65 -0.22
N LEU A 21 13.14 19.99 -1.32
CA LEU A 21 12.89 19.38 -2.62
C LEU A 21 13.11 17.86 -2.59
N PHE A 22 14.18 17.39 -1.93
CA PHE A 22 14.45 15.97 -1.77
C PHE A 22 13.33 15.25 -1.01
N LEU A 23 12.83 15.82 0.09
CA LEU A 23 11.71 15.26 0.86
C LEU A 23 10.43 15.17 0.02
N ILE A 24 10.14 16.20 -0.79
CA ILE A 24 8.99 16.19 -1.70
C ILE A 24 9.13 15.11 -2.77
N LEU A 25 10.30 14.99 -3.40
CA LEU A 25 10.53 13.96 -4.41
C LEU A 25 10.44 12.55 -3.83
N ASP A 26 10.96 12.35 -2.63
CA ASP A 26 10.92 11.08 -1.92
C ASP A 26 9.48 10.65 -1.57
N SER A 27 8.62 11.60 -1.17
CA SER A 27 7.20 11.30 -0.89
C SER A 27 6.42 10.85 -2.13
N PHE A 28 6.75 11.35 -3.33
CA PHE A 28 6.12 10.87 -4.57
C PHE A 28 6.58 9.45 -4.95
N ILE A 29 7.74 9.01 -4.46
CA ILE A 29 8.33 7.71 -4.82
C ILE A 29 7.84 6.61 -3.86
N ARG A 30 7.71 6.90 -2.57
CA ARG A 30 7.20 5.95 -1.57
C ARG A 30 5.68 5.95 -1.56
N VAL A 31 5.07 5.04 -2.32
CA VAL A 31 3.66 4.70 -2.09
C VAL A 31 3.62 3.48 -1.19
N GLU A 32 3.04 3.66 -0.02
CA GLU A 32 2.85 2.62 0.97
C GLU A 32 1.46 1.99 0.84
N LEU A 33 1.31 0.74 1.30
CA LEU A 33 0.05 0.01 1.14
C LEU A 33 -1.08 0.61 1.97
N ASP A 34 -0.74 1.25 3.08
CA ASP A 34 -1.70 1.88 3.98
C ASP A 34 -2.37 3.13 3.41
N GLU A 35 -1.75 3.80 2.43
CA GLU A 35 -2.38 4.89 1.67
C GLU A 35 -3.61 4.41 0.88
N LEU A 36 -3.73 3.10 0.63
CA LEU A 36 -4.84 2.49 -0.08
C LEU A 36 -5.93 1.96 0.85
N ASN A 37 -5.76 2.06 2.17
CA ASN A 37 -6.84 1.69 3.09
C ASN A 37 -8.04 2.62 2.87
N GLY A 38 -9.24 2.04 2.79
CA GLY A 38 -10.49 2.76 2.60
C GLY A 38 -10.82 3.13 1.15
N THR A 39 -9.96 2.77 0.18
CA THR A 39 -10.16 3.15 -1.23
C THR A 39 -10.78 2.02 -2.06
N GLY A 40 -11.36 2.38 -3.20
CA GLY A 40 -11.92 1.41 -4.15
C GLY A 40 -13.28 0.83 -3.77
N GLU A 41 -13.84 0.08 -4.71
CA GLU A 41 -15.14 -0.57 -4.60
C GLU A 41 -14.95 -2.07 -4.36
N ILE A 42 -15.61 -2.58 -3.31
CA ILE A 42 -15.57 -4.01 -2.97
C ILE A 42 -16.21 -4.83 -4.10
N GLN A 43 -15.52 -5.88 -4.50
CA GLN A 43 -15.99 -6.83 -5.52
C GLN A 43 -16.38 -8.15 -4.87
N GLU A 44 -15.51 -8.69 -4.01
CA GLU A 44 -15.69 -10.00 -3.38
C GLU A 44 -15.07 -10.05 -1.98
N THR A 45 -15.59 -10.96 -1.15
CA THR A 45 -15.17 -11.17 0.25
C THR A 45 -14.85 -12.63 0.50
N TYR A 46 -13.73 -12.88 1.19
CA TYR A 46 -13.19 -14.21 1.49
C TYR A 46 -12.91 -14.36 2.97
N PHE A 47 -13.52 -15.35 3.61
CA PHE A 47 -13.30 -15.60 5.03
C PHE A 47 -12.17 -16.59 5.27
N SER A 48 -11.33 -16.29 6.25
CA SER A 48 -10.35 -17.24 6.79
C SER A 48 -11.03 -18.53 7.30
N PRO A 49 -10.34 -19.68 7.34
CA PRO A 49 -10.93 -20.95 7.76
C PRO A 49 -11.57 -20.92 9.17
N ASN A 50 -10.96 -20.18 10.09
CA ASN A 50 -11.48 -19.99 11.45
C ASN A 50 -12.47 -18.81 11.58
N LYS A 51 -12.76 -18.10 10.49
CA LYS A 51 -13.65 -16.92 10.42
C LYS A 51 -13.24 -15.76 11.34
N LYS A 52 -11.96 -15.66 11.73
CA LYS A 52 -11.46 -14.53 12.52
C LYS A 52 -11.06 -13.33 11.66
N TYR A 53 -10.75 -13.58 10.40
CA TYR A 53 -10.37 -12.57 9.42
C TYR A 53 -11.25 -12.65 8.18
N GLN A 54 -11.53 -11.47 7.66
CA GLN A 54 -12.16 -11.22 6.37
C GLN A 54 -11.10 -10.63 5.45
N ALA A 55 -10.98 -11.17 4.24
CA ALA A 55 -10.21 -10.58 3.15
C ALA A 55 -11.18 -10.01 2.12
N ASP A 56 -11.06 -8.72 1.82
CA ASP A 56 -11.93 -8.04 0.84
C ASP A 56 -11.11 -7.63 -0.38
N PHE A 57 -11.61 -8.00 -1.55
CA PHE A 57 -11.05 -7.62 -2.84
C PHE A 57 -11.72 -6.34 -3.33
N PHE A 58 -10.92 -5.32 -3.65
CA PHE A 58 -11.39 -4.04 -4.17
C PHE A 58 -10.76 -3.73 -5.53
N ILE A 59 -11.55 -3.07 -6.37
CA ILE A 59 -11.08 -2.40 -7.58
C ILE A 59 -11.06 -0.89 -7.31
N ILE A 60 -9.94 -0.24 -7.62
CA ILE A 60 -9.79 1.21 -7.56
C ILE A 60 -9.81 1.74 -8.99
N ASN A 61 -10.93 2.37 -9.35
CA ASN A 61 -11.16 3.02 -10.64
C ASN A 61 -11.08 4.54 -10.48
N GLU A 62 -9.87 5.07 -10.28
CA GLU A 62 -9.65 6.53 -10.15
C GLU A 62 -9.20 7.19 -11.47
N GLY A 63 -8.88 6.39 -12.49
CA GLY A 63 -8.47 6.87 -13.82
C GLY A 63 -9.56 6.66 -14.86
N GLY A 64 -9.73 7.63 -15.77
CA GLY A 64 -10.70 7.55 -16.88
C GLY A 64 -10.45 6.38 -17.84
N ALA A 65 -11.17 6.33 -18.96
CA ALA A 65 -11.24 5.20 -19.90
C ALA A 65 -9.91 4.67 -20.48
N THR A 66 -8.77 5.31 -20.21
CA THR A 66 -7.44 4.97 -20.71
C THR A 66 -6.46 4.48 -19.65
N GLU A 67 -6.79 4.56 -18.36
CA GLU A 67 -5.91 4.07 -17.28
C GLU A 67 -6.35 2.69 -16.81
N GLY A 68 -5.38 1.78 -16.64
CA GLY A 68 -5.65 0.47 -16.05
C GLY A 68 -6.22 0.62 -14.65
N TYR A 69 -7.12 -0.27 -14.25
CA TYR A 69 -7.63 -0.26 -12.88
C TYR A 69 -6.59 -0.86 -11.92
N GLN A 70 -6.65 -0.44 -10.66
CA GLN A 70 -5.81 -1.01 -9.60
C GLN A 70 -6.62 -2.02 -8.81
N GLU A 71 -5.94 -3.03 -8.28
CA GLU A 71 -6.54 -4.02 -7.40
C GLU A 71 -5.86 -3.97 -6.04
N ARG A 72 -6.67 -3.98 -4.98
CA ARG A 72 -6.15 -4.19 -3.64
C ARG A 72 -6.90 -5.29 -2.91
N VAL A 73 -6.22 -5.96 -2.01
CA VAL A 73 -6.84 -6.86 -1.04
C VAL A 73 -6.52 -6.37 0.35
N SER A 74 -7.55 -6.24 1.18
CA SER A 74 -7.41 -5.84 2.57
C SER A 74 -7.83 -6.93 3.53
N ILE A 75 -7.38 -6.81 4.78
CA ILE A 75 -7.75 -7.68 5.88
C ILE A 75 -8.49 -6.86 6.95
N THR A 76 -9.59 -7.42 7.44
CA THR A 76 -10.33 -6.92 8.60
C THR A 76 -10.48 -8.02 9.65
N SER A 77 -10.19 -7.70 10.91
CA SER A 77 -10.43 -8.59 12.05
C SER A 77 -11.92 -8.61 12.40
N LEU A 78 -12.48 -9.80 12.54
CA LEU A 78 -13.89 -10.02 12.89
C LEU A 78 -14.12 -10.28 14.39
N ASP A 79 -13.05 -10.47 15.18
CA ASP A 79 -13.15 -10.65 16.63
C ASP A 79 -13.28 -9.29 17.34
N ASP A 80 -14.38 -9.10 18.07
CA ASP A 80 -14.73 -7.86 18.77
C ASP A 80 -13.72 -7.48 19.87
N ASN A 81 -12.96 -8.43 20.40
CA ASN A 81 -12.11 -8.16 21.56
C ASN A 81 -10.79 -7.45 21.20
N ARG A 82 -10.31 -7.62 19.95
CA ARG A 82 -9.07 -6.98 19.45
C ARG A 82 -9.15 -6.80 17.94
N LYS A 83 -9.51 -5.59 17.48
CA LYS A 83 -9.44 -5.18 16.07
C LYS A 83 -7.99 -4.97 15.64
N GLU A 84 -7.27 -6.07 15.42
CA GLU A 84 -5.88 -6.04 14.96
C GLU A 84 -5.74 -5.46 13.56
N PHE A 85 -6.70 -5.76 12.68
CA PHE A 85 -6.78 -5.20 11.35
C PHE A 85 -8.12 -4.49 11.15
N ASN A 86 -8.05 -3.33 10.50
CA ASN A 86 -9.21 -2.55 10.09
C ASN A 86 -8.95 -2.06 8.66
N ASP A 87 -9.50 -2.77 7.67
CA ASP A 87 -9.27 -2.54 6.25
C ASP A 87 -7.78 -2.37 5.89
N LYS A 88 -6.91 -3.21 6.46
CA LYS A 88 -5.46 -3.13 6.25
C LYS A 88 -5.13 -3.75 4.90
N THR A 89 -4.66 -2.94 3.95
CA THR A 89 -4.21 -3.43 2.65
C THR A 89 -2.93 -4.26 2.79
N ILE A 90 -2.95 -5.47 2.22
CA ILE A 90 -1.84 -6.43 2.25
C ILE A 90 -1.30 -6.79 0.86
N TYR A 91 -2.07 -6.44 -0.18
CA TYR A 91 -1.74 -6.72 -1.58
C TYR A 91 -2.22 -5.55 -2.44
N TRP A 92 -1.36 -5.07 -3.33
CA TRP A 92 -1.70 -4.05 -4.32
C TRP A 92 -1.05 -4.37 -5.67
N LEU A 93 -1.88 -4.41 -6.72
CA LEU A 93 -1.46 -4.65 -8.09
C LEU A 93 -1.93 -3.52 -9.01
N TYR A 94 -1.01 -3.02 -9.84
CA TYR A 94 -1.30 -2.15 -10.97
C TYR A 94 -0.22 -2.31 -12.07
N PRO A 95 -0.59 -2.17 -13.36
CA PRO A 95 -1.97 -2.23 -13.84
C PRO A 95 -2.55 -3.62 -13.58
N SER A 96 -3.83 -3.71 -13.21
CA SER A 96 -4.46 -5.02 -13.12
C SER A 96 -4.64 -5.65 -14.51
N ASN A 97 -4.39 -6.95 -14.55
CA ASN A 97 -4.36 -7.80 -15.72
C ASN A 97 -5.17 -9.07 -15.41
N ASP A 98 -6.49 -8.93 -15.51
CA ASP A 98 -7.51 -9.98 -15.43
C ASP A 98 -7.65 -10.71 -14.07
N LYS A 99 -8.51 -11.75 -14.07
CA LYS A 99 -9.16 -12.38 -12.91
C LYS A 99 -8.23 -12.68 -11.74
N ILE A 100 -8.50 -12.03 -10.60
CA ILE A 100 -7.83 -12.31 -9.33
C ILE A 100 -8.14 -13.72 -8.80
N SER A 101 -7.15 -14.35 -8.17
CA SER A 101 -7.29 -15.60 -7.43
C SER A 101 -6.90 -15.38 -5.97
N ILE A 102 -7.84 -15.62 -5.06
CA ILE A 102 -7.65 -15.47 -3.61
C ILE A 102 -8.05 -16.77 -2.92
N VAL A 103 -7.12 -17.37 -2.17
CA VAL A 103 -7.37 -18.60 -1.41
C VAL A 103 -6.67 -18.51 -0.05
N TRP A 104 -7.39 -18.83 1.02
CA TRP A 104 -6.76 -19.03 2.32
C TRP A 104 -6.10 -20.41 2.39
N GLU A 105 -4.78 -20.44 2.58
CA GLU A 105 -4.03 -21.69 2.81
C GLU A 105 -4.15 -22.12 4.27
N SER A 106 -4.16 -21.17 5.20
CA SER A 106 -4.34 -21.43 6.63
C SER A 106 -5.09 -20.28 7.30
N ASN A 107 -5.17 -20.27 8.63
CA ASN A 107 -5.86 -19.22 9.39
C ASN A 107 -5.25 -17.82 9.22
N ASN A 108 -3.95 -17.72 8.92
CA ASN A 108 -3.22 -16.46 8.79
C ASN A 108 -2.52 -16.32 7.43
N ILE A 109 -2.48 -17.39 6.63
CA ILE A 109 -1.78 -17.40 5.34
C ILE A 109 -2.81 -17.38 4.22
N ILE A 110 -2.68 -16.39 3.35
CA ILE A 110 -3.52 -16.17 2.17
C ILE A 110 -2.64 -16.16 0.93
N ILE A 111 -3.12 -16.77 -0.14
CA ILE A 111 -2.47 -16.80 -1.45
C ILE A 111 -3.28 -15.90 -2.37
N ILE A 112 -2.65 -14.84 -2.88
CA ILE A 112 -3.27 -13.86 -3.79
C ILE A 112 -2.46 -13.84 -5.08
N ASN A 113 -3.06 -14.26 -6.20
CA ASN A 113 -2.38 -14.39 -7.50
C ASN A 113 -1.04 -15.15 -7.43
N GLY A 114 -1.01 -16.21 -6.61
CA GLY A 114 0.19 -17.03 -6.39
C GLY A 114 1.22 -16.44 -5.42
N LYS A 115 0.99 -15.24 -4.86
CA LYS A 115 1.80 -14.66 -3.80
C LYS A 115 1.30 -15.15 -2.44
N THR A 116 2.16 -15.85 -1.70
CA THR A 116 1.90 -16.27 -0.32
C THR A 116 2.14 -15.11 0.64
N ILE A 117 1.10 -14.70 1.37
CA ILE A 117 1.14 -13.60 2.34
C ILE A 117 0.73 -14.16 3.70
N ASP A 118 1.59 -13.96 4.71
CA ASP A 118 1.20 -14.09 6.11
C ASP A 118 0.68 -12.74 6.60
N ILE A 119 -0.60 -12.67 6.94
CA ILE A 119 -1.24 -11.42 7.38
C ILE A 119 -0.61 -10.82 8.65
N LYS A 120 0.21 -11.59 9.38
CA LYS A 120 0.95 -11.14 10.57
C LYS A 120 2.36 -10.65 10.26
N ASP A 121 2.90 -10.95 9.08
CA ASP A 121 4.24 -10.55 8.66
C ASP A 121 4.17 -9.56 7.49
N GLN A 122 4.37 -8.28 7.80
CA GLN A 122 4.35 -7.19 6.83
C GLN A 122 5.40 -7.34 5.73
N ASN A 123 6.48 -8.09 5.95
CA ASN A 123 7.50 -8.32 4.92
C ASN A 123 7.00 -9.22 3.78
N THR A 124 5.92 -9.94 4.01
CA THR A 124 5.30 -10.78 2.97
C THR A 124 4.30 -10.01 2.10
N TYR A 125 3.96 -8.77 2.46
CA TYR A 125 2.95 -7.98 1.75
C TYR A 125 3.42 -7.59 0.36
N TYR A 126 2.50 -7.59 -0.60
CA TYR A 126 2.83 -7.33 -1.99
C TYR A 126 2.47 -5.90 -2.40
N ASN A 127 3.44 -5.18 -2.95
CA ASN A 127 3.26 -3.84 -3.52
C ASN A 127 3.96 -3.79 -4.88
N TRP A 128 3.19 -3.76 -5.97
CA TRP A 128 3.73 -3.75 -7.34
C TRP A 128 4.78 -2.65 -7.58
N LYS A 129 4.67 -1.48 -6.91
CA LYS A 129 5.62 -0.36 -7.07
C LYS A 129 6.96 -0.64 -6.40
N LYS A 130 6.99 -1.48 -5.36
CA LYS A 130 8.21 -1.90 -4.64
C LYS A 130 8.86 -3.12 -5.29
N ASP A 131 8.05 -4.05 -5.79
CA ASP A 131 8.52 -5.33 -6.33
C ASP A 131 9.05 -5.24 -7.78
N ASN A 132 8.71 -4.19 -8.53
CA ASN A 132 9.18 -3.97 -9.91
C ASN A 132 10.53 -3.20 -10.01
N LYS A 133 11.40 -3.27 -8.99
CA LYS A 133 12.74 -2.66 -9.01
C LYS A 133 13.86 -3.68 -9.12
#